data_AF-A0A9E4C745-F1
#
_entry.id   AF-A0A9E4C745-F1
#
_cell.length_a   1.000
_cell.length_b   1.000
_cell.length_c   1.000
_cell.angle_alpha   90.00
_cell.angle_beta   90.00
_cell.angle_gamma   90.00
#
_symmetry.space_group_name_H-M   'P 1'
#
loop_
_entity.id
_entity.type
_entity.pdbx_description
1 polymer ?
#
loop_
_entity_poly.entity_id
_entity_poly.type
_entity_poly.pdbx_seq_one_letter_code
_entity_poly.pdbx_strand_id
1 'polypeptide(L)' 'MTHEVSAVVETPGKISLQEFPLPEIGDEDGLLHVDMVGVCSSDYKYFHGKVAHRWSYPIIMG' A
#
# COMPACT_ATOMS: atom_id res chain seq x y z
N MET A 1 4.75 -12.71 14.25
CA MET A 1 5.39 -11.56 13.59
C MET A 1 4.60 -10.33 14.03
N THR A 2 5.26 -9.25 14.45
CA THR A 2 4.56 -8.03 14.92
C THR A 2 4.61 -6.90 13.89
N HIS A 3 5.39 -7.09 12.84
CA HIS A 3 5.60 -6.16 11.75
C HIS A 3 5.59 -6.93 10.43
N GLU A 4 5.16 -6.26 9.37
CA GLU A 4 5.15 -6.77 7.99
C GLU A 4 5.64 -5.72 7.01
N VAL A 5 6.13 -6.16 5.85
CA VAL A 5 6.66 -5.29 4.80
C VAL A 5 5.56 -4.93 3.81
N SER A 6 5.48 -3.66 3.43
CA SER A 6 4.58 -3.16 2.39
C SER A 6 5.33 -2.35 1.34
N ALA A 7 4.85 -2.39 0.09
CA ALA A 7 5.35 -1.55 -0.99
C ALA A 7 4.65 -0.18 -0.96
N VAL A 8 5.43 0.88 -0.78
CA VAL A 8 4.93 2.24 -0.59
C VAL A 8 5.38 3.12 -1.75
N VAL A 9 4.45 3.77 -2.43
CA VAL A 9 4.78 4.88 -3.33
C VAL A 9 4.94 6.14 -2.49
N GLU A 10 6.18 6.64 -2.39
CA GLU A 10 6.50 7.83 -1.58
C GLU A 10 6.22 9.13 -2.33
N THR A 11 6.48 9.10 -3.64
CA THR A 11 6.27 10.19 -4.60
C THR A 11 6.14 9.57 -5.99
N PRO A 12 5.66 10.31 -7.01
CA PRO A 12 5.64 9.81 -8.38
C PRO A 12 7.03 9.32 -8.81
N GLY A 13 7.10 8.09 -9.31
CA GLY A 13 8.33 7.43 -9.78
C GLY A 13 9.18 6.77 -8.68
N LYS A 14 8.76 6.80 -7.41
CA LYS A 14 9.53 6.25 -6.29
C LYS A 14 8.70 5.29 -5.43
N ILE A 15 9.14 4.03 -5.41
CA ILE A 15 8.63 2.99 -4.50
C ILE A 15 9.72 2.59 -3.51
N SER A 16 9.36 2.41 -2.24
CA SER A 16 10.20 1.81 -1.21
C SER A 16 9.46 0.67 -0.51
N LEU A 17 10.21 -0.30 0.01
CA LEU A 17 9.68 -1.30 0.93
C LEU A 17 9.84 -0.75 2.35
N GLN A 18 8.75 -0.71 3.11
CA GLN A 18 8.73 -0.18 4.47
C GLN A 18 8.08 -1.20 5.41
N GLU A 19 8.60 -1.28 6.64
CA GLU A 19 8.05 -2.12 7.70
C GLU A 19 6.98 -1.36 8.47
N PHE A 20 5.85 -2.00 8.72
CA PHE A 20 4.75 -1.47 9.52
C PHE A 20 4.37 -2.46 10.61
N PRO A 21 3.96 -2.01 11.80
CA PRO A 21 3.34 -2.90 12.76
C PRO A 21 2.04 -3.48 12.19
N LEU A 22 1.63 -4.65 12.66
CA LEU A 22 0.29 -5.15 12.37
C LEU A 22 -0.76 -4.14 12.87
N PRO A 23 -1.82 -3.84 12.09
CA PRO A 23 -2.82 -2.87 12.48
C PRO A 23 -3.65 -3.40 13.67
N GLU A 24 -4.14 -2.48 14.48
CA GLU A 24 -5.19 -2.80 15.45
C GLU A 24 -6.50 -3.08 14.71
N ILE A 25 -7.26 -4.06 15.20
CA ILE A 25 -8.54 -4.48 14.61
C ILE A 25 -9.67 -4.27 15.63
N GLY A 26 -10.82 -3.76 15.16
CA GLY A 26 -12.04 -3.67 15.94
C GLY A 26 -12.90 -4.94 15.85
N ASP A 27 -14.07 -4.90 16.48
CA ASP A 27 -14.97 -6.06 16.60
C ASP A 27 -15.49 -6.57 15.24
N GLU A 28 -15.55 -5.70 14.23
CA GLU A 28 -16.08 -5.99 12.89
C GLU A 28 -14.96 -6.11 11.82
N ASP A 29 -13.69 -6.07 12.23
CA ASP A 29 -12.55 -6.12 11.33
C ASP A 29 -11.97 -7.54 11.25
N GLY A 30 -11.31 -7.84 10.12
CA GLY A 30 -10.54 -9.06 9.95
C GLY A 30 -9.08 -8.74 9.63
N LEU A 31 -8.15 -9.45 10.26
CA LEU A 31 -6.73 -9.37 9.91
C LEU A 31 -6.38 -10.47 8.89
N LEU A 32 -5.92 -10.07 7.72
CA LEU A 32 -5.51 -10.97 6.65
C LEU A 32 -3.99 -11.04 6.55
N HIS A 33 -3.46 -12.26 6.46
CA HIS A 33 -2.11 -12.50 5.95
C HIS A 33 -2.17 -12.58 4.41
N VAL A 34 -1.56 -11.61 3.73
CA VAL A 34 -1.59 -11.53 2.26
C VAL A 34 -0.48 -12.41 1.68
N ASP A 35 -0.84 -13.58 1.15
CA ASP A 35 0.14 -14.49 0.54
C ASP A 35 0.62 -14.02 -0.84
N MET A 36 -0.26 -13.34 -1.59
CA MET A 36 0.01 -12.85 -2.94
C MET A 36 -0.87 -11.64 -3.29
N VAL A 37 -0.29 -10.69 -4.03
CA VAL A 37 -1.00 -9.50 -4.55
C VAL A 37 -0.70 -9.33 -6.04
N GLY A 38 -1.71 -8.92 -6.81
CA GLY A 38 -1.58 -8.61 -8.23
C GLY A 38 -1.14 -7.17 -8.45
N VAL A 39 -0.72 -6.84 -9.68
CA VAL A 39 -0.48 -5.45 -10.09
C VAL A 39 -1.45 -5.10 -11.20
N CYS A 40 -2.29 -4.10 -10.96
CA CYS A 40 -3.27 -3.57 -11.89
C CYS A 40 -2.73 -2.34 -12.65
N SER A 41 -3.38 -2.01 -13.77
CA SER A 41 -3.08 -0.77 -14.50
C SER A 41 -3.34 0.51 -13.70
N SER A 42 -4.15 0.46 -12.64
CA SER A 42 -4.31 1.56 -11.69
C SER A 42 -3.01 1.88 -10.99
N ASP A 43 -2.27 0.86 -10.55
CA ASP A 43 -1.04 1.00 -9.77
C ASP A 43 0.03 1.70 -10.58
N TYR A 44 0.10 1.38 -11.87
CA TYR A 44 0.92 2.10 -12.83
C TYR A 44 0.58 3.61 -12.86
N LYS A 45 -0.71 3.98 -12.83
CA LYS A 45 -1.13 5.39 -12.81
C LYS A 45 -0.79 6.07 -11.49
N TYR A 46 -0.93 5.38 -10.36
CA TYR A 46 -0.50 5.87 -9.04
C TYR A 46 1.01 6.10 -8.98
N PHE A 47 1.80 5.15 -9.44
CA PHE A 47 3.25 5.26 -9.50
C PHE A 47 3.69 6.45 -10.36
N HIS A 48 3.01 6.75 -11.46
CA HIS A 48 3.37 7.89 -12.32
C HIS A 48 2.70 9.23 -11.95
N GLY A 49 1.95 9.30 -10.85
CA GLY A 49 1.24 10.53 -10.47
C GLY A 49 0.13 10.96 -11.45
N LYS A 50 -0.43 10.01 -12.19
CA LYS A 50 -1.47 10.23 -13.22
C LYS A 50 -2.89 10.06 -12.69
N VAL A 51 -3.07 10.01 -11.37
CA VAL A 51 -4.37 9.93 -10.71
C VAL A 51 -4.82 11.31 -10.24
N ALA A 52 -6.05 11.68 -10.58
CA ALA A 52 -6.63 12.97 -10.24
C ALA A 52 -6.95 13.04 -8.73
N HIS A 53 -6.18 13.84 -8.00
CA HIS A 53 -6.50 14.57 -6.74
C HIS A 53 -7.08 13.82 -5.52
N ARG A 54 -7.40 12.53 -5.57
CA ARG A 54 -8.09 11.84 -4.46
C ARG A 54 -7.20 11.26 -3.37
N TRP A 55 -5.91 11.05 -3.65
CA TRP A 55 -5.02 10.34 -2.74
C TRP A 55 -3.68 11.06 -2.64
N SER A 56 -3.21 11.23 -1.41
CA SER A 56 -1.91 11.84 -1.12
C SER A 56 -0.85 10.76 -0.94
N TYR A 57 0.36 11.06 -1.38
CA TYR A 57 1.52 10.26 -1.00
C TYR A 57 1.94 10.56 0.45
N PRO A 58 2.54 9.61 1.17
CA PRO A 58 2.85 8.23 0.75
C PRO A 58 1.62 7.30 0.77
N ILE A 59 1.62 6.25 -0.05
CA ILE A 59 0.52 5.26 -0.13
C ILE A 59 1.04 3.83 -0.25
N ILE A 60 0.46 2.90 0.52
CA ILE A 60 0.68 1.45 0.35
C ILE A 60 -0.12 0.98 -0.88
N MET A 61 0.55 0.27 -1.78
CA MET A 61 -0.06 -0.28 -3.01
C MET A 61 -0.69 -1.65 -2.77
N GLY A 62 -1.64 -2.04 -3.63
CA GLY A 62 -2.29 -3.35 -3.60
C GLY A 62 -3.14 -3.62 -4.83
#